data_AF-A0A967LEY9-F1
#
_entry.id   AF-A0A967LEY9-F1
#
_cell.length_a   1.000
_cell.length_b   1.000
_cell.length_c   1.000
_cell.angle_alpha   90.00
_cell.angle_beta   90.00
_cell.angle_gamma   90.00
#
_symmetry.space_group_name_H-M   'P 1'
#
loop_
_entity.id
_entity.type
_entity.pdbx_description
1 polymer ?
#
loop_
_entity_poly.entity_id
_entity_poly.type
_entity_poly.pdbx_seq_one_letter_code
_entity_poly.pdbx_strand_id
1 'polypeptide(L)' 'VAIYPANDINAFATGPNRNKALVAVSTGLLNNLNRDEAEAVLGHEVSHVANG' A
#
# COMPACT_ATOMS: atom_id res chain seq x y z
N VAL A 1 -8.45 1.37 -1.69
CA VAL A 1 -7.22 1.91 -1.06
C VAL A 1 -7.63 2.77 0.13
N ALA A 2 -6.98 2.63 1.26
CA ALA A 2 -7.22 3.42 2.48
C ALA A 2 -5.94 4.11 2.96
N ILE A 3 -6.09 5.25 3.63
CA ILE A 3 -4.99 5.98 4.27
C ILE A 3 -5.23 5.93 5.78
N TYR A 4 -4.21 5.61 6.56
CA TYR A 4 -4.28 5.61 8.02
C TYR A 4 -3.20 6.52 8.64
N PRO A 5 -3.50 7.18 9.76
CA PRO A 5 -2.54 8.05 10.42
C PRO A 5 -1.44 7.21 11.09
N ALA A 6 -0.21 7.36 10.63
CA ALA A 6 1.01 6.84 11.25
C ALA A 6 2.22 7.61 10.71
N ASN A 7 3.25 7.77 11.53
CA ASN A 7 4.47 8.49 11.15
C ASN A 7 5.48 7.61 10.40
N ASP A 8 5.37 6.30 10.55
CA ASP A 8 6.26 5.34 9.88
C ASP A 8 5.96 5.26 8.38
N ILE A 9 6.97 4.93 7.59
CA ILE A 9 6.81 4.66 6.15
C ILE A 9 6.34 3.22 6.00
N ASN A 10 5.05 3.01 5.75
CA ASN A 10 4.48 1.68 5.68
C ASN A 10 3.30 1.57 4.71
N ALA A 11 3.24 0.47 3.98
CA ALA A 11 2.11 0.03 3.17
C ALA A 11 1.90 -1.46 3.37
N PHE A 12 0.65 -1.91 3.37
CA PHE A 12 0.34 -3.33 3.37
C PHE A 12 -0.94 -3.60 2.60
N ALA A 13 -1.04 -4.82 2.06
CA ALA A 13 -2.23 -5.28 1.39
C ALA A 13 -2.82 -6.54 2.07
N THR A 14 -4.14 -6.60 2.15
CA THR A 14 -4.86 -7.71 2.80
C THR A 14 -6.17 -8.01 2.08
N GLY A 15 -6.52 -9.29 1.95
CA GLY A 15 -7.80 -9.72 1.43
C GLY A 15 -7.73 -11.10 0.76
N PRO A 16 -8.87 -11.80 0.64
CA PRO A 16 -8.89 -13.20 0.23
C PRO A 16 -8.71 -13.44 -1.28
N ASN A 17 -8.74 -12.38 -2.10
CA ASN A 17 -8.46 -12.43 -3.53
C ASN A 17 -8.33 -11.00 -4.08
N ARG A 18 -7.81 -10.87 -5.31
CA ARG A 18 -7.65 -9.59 -6.02
C ARG A 18 -8.89 -8.68 -6.04
N ASN A 19 -10.10 -9.27 -6.02
CA ASN A 19 -11.36 -8.53 -6.10
C ASN A 19 -11.87 -8.06 -4.73
N LYS A 20 -11.32 -8.60 -3.64
CA LYS A 20 -11.70 -8.29 -2.25
C LYS A 20 -10.50 -7.83 -1.41
N ALA A 21 -9.49 -7.30 -2.06
CA ALA A 21 -8.30 -6.83 -1.38
C ALA A 21 -8.35 -5.34 -1.05
N LEU A 22 -7.81 -5.02 0.12
CA LEU A 22 -7.61 -3.68 0.62
C LEU A 22 -6.11 -3.42 0.67
N VAL A 23 -5.69 -2.30 0.08
CA VAL A 23 -4.35 -1.74 0.26
C VAL A 23 -4.46 -0.55 1.20
N ALA A 24 -3.64 -0.52 2.24
CA ALA A 24 -3.58 0.55 3.22
C ALA A 24 -2.17 1.18 3.23
N VAL A 25 -2.12 2.51 3.24
CA VAL A 25 -0.87 3.29 3.29
C VAL A 25 -0.86 4.25 4.48
N SER A 26 0.29 4.43 5.11
CA SER A 26 0.44 5.39 6.19
C SER A 26 0.57 6.82 5.67
N THR A 27 0.18 7.81 6.49
CA THR A 27 0.49 9.21 6.23
C THR A 27 2.00 9.49 6.16
N GLY A 28 2.80 8.77 6.95
CA GLY A 28 4.25 8.84 6.95
C GLY A 28 4.86 8.44 5.61
N LEU A 29 4.31 7.41 4.97
CA LEU A 29 4.74 7.02 3.62
C LEU A 29 4.48 8.13 2.61
N LEU A 30 3.26 8.69 2.61
CA LEU A 30 2.87 9.74 1.66
C LEU A 30 3.66 11.04 1.83
N ASN A 31 4.12 11.32 3.05
CA ASN A 31 4.86 12.55 3.35
C ASN A 31 6.37 12.41 3.11
N ASN A 32 6.91 11.19 3.14
CA ASN A 32 8.36 10.96 3.04
C ASN A 32 8.80 10.38 1.70
N LEU A 33 7.92 9.70 0.97
CA LEU A 33 8.22 9.16 -0.36
C LEU A 33 7.69 10.10 -1.44
N ASN A 34 8.45 10.21 -2.53
CA ASN A 34 7.92 10.82 -3.74
C ASN A 34 6.90 9.89 -4.43
N ARG A 35 6.20 10.41 -5.44
CA ARG A 35 5.15 9.66 -6.14
C ARG A 35 5.67 8.35 -6.74
N ASP A 36 6.83 8.37 -7.39
CA ASP A 36 7.38 7.21 -8.08
C ASP A 36 7.78 6.10 -7.08
N GLU A 37 8.36 6.49 -5.95
CA GLU A 37 8.69 5.58 -4.85
C GLU A 37 7.43 4.97 -4.22
N ALA A 38 6.39 5.79 -3.98
CA ALA A 38 5.13 5.32 -3.44
C ALA A 38 4.40 4.37 -4.42
N GLU A 39 4.43 4.66 -5.72
CA GLU A 39 3.88 3.80 -6.77
C GLU A 39 4.61 2.46 -6.84
N ALA A 40 5.94 2.45 -6.69
CA ALA A 40 6.72 1.21 -6.67
C ALA A 40 6.34 0.30 -5.48
N VAL A 41 6.22 0.87 -4.28
CA VAL A 41 5.81 0.13 -3.07
C VAL A 41 4.38 -0.40 -3.23
N LEU A 42 3.46 0.42 -3.72
CA LEU A 42 2.07 0.00 -3.92
C LEU A 42 1.93 -1.06 -5.01
N GLY A 43 2.70 -0.95 -6.10
CA GLY A 43 2.74 -1.94 -7.16
C GLY A 43 3.23 -3.29 -6.67
N HIS A 44 4.26 -3.30 -5.82
CA HIS A 44 4.76 -4.50 -5.16
C HIS A 44 3.66 -5.16 -4.29
N GLU A 45 3.00 -4.40 -3.43
CA GLU A 45 1.94 -4.91 -2.55
C GLU A 45 0.69 -5.40 -3.30
N VAL A 46 0.30 -4.71 -4.38
CA VAL A 46 -0.80 -5.15 -5.25
C VAL A 46 -0.44 -6.46 -5.97
N SER A 47 0.84 -6.68 -6.31
CA SER A 47 1.28 -7.93 -6.92
C SER A 47 1.09 -9.14 -5.99
N HIS A 48 1.37 -8.99 -4.69
CA HIS A 48 1.12 -10.03 -3.70
C HIS A 48 -0.36 -10.39 -3.57
N VAL A 49 -1.23 -9.39 -3.66
CA VAL A 49 -2.69 -9.57 -3.65
C VAL A 49 -3.24 -10.18 -4.94
N ALA A 50 -2.69 -9.78 -6.09
CA ALA A 50 -3.13 -10.25 -7.39
C ALA A 50 -2.72 -11.71 -7.63
N ASN A 51 -1.56 -12.09 -7.09
CA ASN A 51 -1.00 -13.43 -7.13
C ASN A 51 -1.40 -14.30 -5.93
N GLY A 52 -2.31 -13.80 -5.08
CA GLY A 52 -2.75 -14.43 -3.83
C GLY A 52 -3.04 -15.91 -3.93
#